data_AF-A0A6V8NZX3-F1
#
_entry.id   AF-A0A6V8NZX3-F1
#
_cell.length_a   1.000
_cell.length_b   1.000
_cell.length_c   1.000
_cell.angle_alpha   90.00
_cell.angle_beta   90.00
_cell.angle_gamma   90.00
#
_symmetry.space_group_name_H-M   'P 1'
#
loop_
_entity.id
_entity.type
_entity.pdbx_description
1 polymer ?
#
loop_
_entity_poly.entity_id
_entity_poly.type
_entity_poly.pdbx_seq_one_letter_code
_entity_poly.pdbx_strand_id
1 'polypeptide(L)'
;MLIPKKIIDNSDTTLKDFLNEVLAVQPGTRLDITTAFFSLKAYAMVKDNLGQVRRFRLLLGKAPEILTDATLGEELLRVLREEVEGYDLSRENENLVKDFIQFVQQENVEVRLYDKTFLHGKAYIFDNLVVIGSSNFTPSGLTHNTELNSVSLEPEARYTRQEWFEKFWVEARDFKEELLELLEASRFGSKEYTPYQIFIKALYELQKEDIEDILSGEKAREDLPKSKVNLAEFQEDAVKRAFSRLRKYRGVLVADSVGLGKTWIAKRIIEEFGFYRRRKFLVVIPAQLRGMWRDEIKDLILAESLLSQEELAMADFMEKVKNAVGGDLADVSLVVVDESHNFRNPLSNRWENFFRLLEAIEERNGGRPYIVFLTATP
;
A
#
# COMPACT_ATOMS: atom_id res chain seq x y z
N MET A 1 -41.93 -33.30 -9.73
CA MET A 1 -41.35 -32.40 -10.74
C MET A 1 -41.74 -30.98 -10.33
N LEU A 2 -40.80 -30.20 -9.78
CA LEU A 2 -41.03 -28.77 -9.61
C LEU A 2 -41.11 -28.16 -11.02
N ILE A 3 -42.18 -27.43 -11.31
CA ILE A 3 -42.27 -26.64 -12.53
C ILE A 3 -41.44 -25.38 -12.26
N PRO A 4 -40.26 -25.20 -12.87
CA PRO A 4 -39.44 -24.03 -12.61
C PRO A 4 -40.22 -22.77 -12.98
N LYS A 5 -40.12 -21.72 -12.16
CA LYS A 5 -40.65 -20.40 -12.50
C LYS A 5 -40.04 -19.98 -13.85
N LYS A 6 -40.88 -19.50 -14.77
CA LYS A 6 -40.43 -19.07 -16.11
C LYS A 6 -39.56 -17.80 -16.07
N ILE A 7 -39.68 -17.00 -15.02
CA ILE A 7 -38.97 -15.73 -14.84
C ILE A 7 -38.36 -15.71 -13.44
N ILE A 8 -37.12 -15.23 -13.36
CA ILE A 8 -36.40 -14.96 -12.12
C ILE A 8 -35.91 -13.52 -12.20
N ASP A 9 -36.48 -12.66 -11.37
CA ASP A 9 -36.17 -11.23 -11.26
C ASP A 9 -35.61 -10.84 -9.89
N ASN A 10 -35.24 -11.83 -9.07
CA ASN A 10 -34.76 -11.67 -7.70
C ASN A 10 -35.71 -10.93 -6.74
N SER A 11 -37.01 -10.81 -7.06
CA SER A 11 -38.01 -10.23 -6.14
C SER A 11 -38.57 -11.27 -5.16
N ASP A 12 -39.06 -12.39 -5.68
CA ASP A 12 -39.63 -13.50 -4.89
C ASP A 12 -38.62 -14.61 -4.63
N THR A 13 -37.83 -14.94 -5.66
CA THR A 13 -36.88 -16.05 -5.66
C THR A 13 -35.61 -15.53 -6.29
N THR A 14 -34.51 -15.53 -5.54
CA THR A 14 -33.23 -15.09 -6.09
C THR A 14 -32.67 -16.13 -7.03
N LEU A 15 -31.90 -15.70 -8.02
CA LEU A 15 -31.16 -16.58 -8.91
C LEU A 15 -30.19 -17.46 -8.10
N LYS A 16 -29.61 -16.92 -7.02
CA LYS A 16 -28.84 -17.69 -6.04
C LYS A 16 -29.62 -18.88 -5.47
N ASP A 17 -30.84 -18.66 -4.97
CA ASP A 17 -31.66 -19.72 -4.38
C ASP A 17 -32.07 -20.75 -5.45
N PHE A 18 -32.45 -20.26 -6.63
CA PHE A 18 -32.81 -21.11 -7.76
C PHE A 18 -31.65 -22.01 -8.23
N LEU A 19 -30.45 -21.44 -8.40
CA LEU A 19 -29.27 -22.22 -8.81
C LEU A 19 -28.93 -23.31 -7.79
N ASN A 20 -28.99 -22.99 -6.49
CA ASN A 20 -28.77 -23.98 -5.44
C ASN A 20 -29.84 -25.09 -5.43
N GLU A 21 -31.12 -24.74 -5.63
CA GLU A 21 -32.19 -25.72 -5.73
C GLU A 21 -31.98 -26.67 -6.93
N VAL A 22 -31.66 -26.12 -8.10
CA VAL A 22 -31.41 -26.93 -9.31
C VAL A 22 -30.21 -27.85 -9.13
N LEU A 23 -29.11 -27.34 -8.58
CA LEU A 23 -27.90 -28.13 -8.31
C LEU A 23 -28.17 -29.25 -7.28
N ALA A 24 -28.94 -28.97 -6.24
CA ALA A 24 -29.31 -29.97 -5.23
C ALA A 24 -30.20 -31.09 -5.81
N VAL A 25 -31.11 -30.76 -6.72
CA VAL A 25 -31.98 -31.74 -7.39
C VAL A 25 -31.25 -32.54 -8.47
N GLN A 26 -30.19 -31.97 -9.06
CA GLN A 26 -29.44 -32.56 -10.18
C GLN A 26 -27.92 -32.57 -9.93
N PRO A 27 -27.44 -33.26 -8.87
CA PRO A 27 -26.05 -33.16 -8.43
C PRO A 27 -25.02 -33.54 -9.51
N GLY A 28 -25.34 -34.41 -10.47
CA GLY A 28 -24.44 -34.82 -11.56
C GLY A 28 -24.61 -34.08 -12.89
N THR A 29 -25.30 -32.94 -12.93
CA THR A 29 -25.49 -32.16 -14.16
C THR A 29 -24.17 -31.67 -14.74
N ARG A 30 -24.13 -31.46 -16.06
CA ARG A 30 -23.17 -30.53 -16.68
C ARG A 30 -23.65 -29.11 -16.46
N LEU A 31 -22.75 -28.23 -16.03
CA LEU A 31 -23.04 -26.82 -15.83
C LEU A 31 -22.08 -25.97 -16.68
N ASP A 32 -22.65 -25.27 -17.65
CA ASP A 32 -21.92 -24.29 -18.44
C ASP A 32 -22.41 -22.89 -18.08
N ILE A 33 -21.50 -22.02 -17.66
CA ILE A 33 -21.79 -20.64 -17.30
C ILE A 33 -21.09 -19.72 -18.29
N THR A 34 -21.83 -18.78 -18.87
CA THR A 34 -21.26 -17.65 -19.59
C THR A 34 -21.54 -16.37 -18.82
N THR A 35 -20.53 -15.56 -18.58
CA THR A 35 -20.68 -14.28 -17.88
C THR A 35 -19.63 -13.26 -18.30
N ALA A 36 -19.95 -11.98 -18.19
CA ALA A 36 -18.99 -10.91 -18.45
C ALA A 36 -18.19 -10.54 -17.18
N PHE A 37 -18.81 -10.71 -16.01
CA PHE A 37 -18.18 -10.40 -14.73
C PHE A 37 -18.34 -11.57 -13.76
N PHE A 38 -17.26 -11.86 -13.04
CA PHE A 38 -17.17 -12.95 -12.07
C PHE A 38 -16.64 -12.41 -10.74
N SER A 39 -17.13 -12.96 -9.63
CA SER A 39 -16.66 -12.63 -8.27
C SER A 39 -16.60 -13.89 -7.41
N LEU A 40 -15.60 -13.97 -6.53
CA LEU A 40 -15.45 -15.10 -5.60
C LEU A 40 -16.61 -15.17 -4.61
N LYS A 41 -17.20 -14.04 -4.22
CA LYS A 41 -18.40 -14.02 -3.36
C LYS A 41 -19.60 -14.66 -4.03
N ALA A 42 -19.76 -14.54 -5.34
CA ALA A 42 -20.84 -15.23 -6.06
C ALA A 42 -20.66 -16.75 -6.04
N TYR A 43 -19.42 -17.21 -6.25
CA TYR A 43 -19.07 -18.61 -6.05
C TYR A 43 -19.40 -19.08 -4.64
N ALA A 44 -19.05 -18.30 -3.61
CA ALA A 44 -19.34 -18.61 -2.21
C ALA A 44 -20.83 -18.89 -1.95
N MET A 45 -21.72 -18.21 -2.69
CA MET A 45 -23.17 -18.36 -2.51
C MET A 45 -23.75 -19.66 -3.10
N VAL A 46 -23.00 -20.38 -3.95
CA VAL A 46 -23.45 -21.61 -4.61
C VAL A 46 -22.47 -22.80 -4.47
N LYS A 47 -21.34 -22.60 -3.79
CA LYS A 47 -20.22 -23.56 -3.74
C LYS A 47 -20.61 -24.94 -3.20
N ASP A 48 -21.51 -25.01 -2.23
CA ASP A 48 -21.86 -26.25 -1.52
C ASP A 48 -22.47 -27.32 -2.44
N ASN A 49 -23.18 -26.88 -3.49
CA ASN A 49 -23.79 -27.79 -4.48
C ASN A 49 -22.99 -27.87 -5.79
N LEU A 50 -22.03 -26.96 -6.02
CA LEU A 50 -21.19 -26.98 -7.22
C LEU A 50 -20.21 -28.16 -7.26
N GLY A 51 -19.72 -28.63 -6.12
CA GLY A 51 -18.73 -29.71 -6.07
C GLY A 51 -19.21 -31.07 -6.58
N GLN A 52 -20.52 -31.25 -6.80
CA GLN A 52 -21.10 -32.52 -7.24
C GLN A 52 -21.21 -32.63 -8.77
N VAL A 53 -21.07 -31.51 -9.49
CA VAL A 53 -21.32 -31.46 -10.94
C VAL A 53 -20.37 -32.35 -11.73
N ARG A 54 -20.88 -33.02 -12.77
CA ARG A 54 -20.06 -33.91 -13.60
C ARG A 54 -19.05 -33.13 -14.45
N ARG A 55 -19.39 -31.91 -14.87
CA ARG A 55 -18.52 -31.01 -15.62
C ARG A 55 -18.96 -29.57 -15.38
N PHE A 56 -18.00 -28.68 -15.16
CA PHE A 56 -18.21 -27.26 -14.99
C PHE A 56 -17.37 -26.50 -16.02
N ARG A 57 -18.01 -25.60 -16.78
CA ARG A 57 -17.33 -24.74 -17.75
C ARG A 57 -17.70 -23.29 -17.48
N LEU A 58 -16.70 -22.46 -17.19
CA LEU A 58 -16.86 -21.02 -17.03
C LEU A 58 -16.27 -20.31 -18.24
N LEU A 59 -17.13 -19.64 -19.00
CA LEU A 59 -16.77 -18.81 -20.14
C LEU A 59 -16.87 -17.34 -19.76
N LEU A 60 -15.73 -16.66 -19.71
CA LEU A 60 -15.63 -15.23 -19.41
C LEU A 60 -15.58 -14.43 -20.71
N GLY A 61 -16.36 -13.35 -20.79
CA GLY A 61 -16.50 -12.52 -21.98
C GLY A 61 -16.25 -11.03 -21.74
N LYS A 62 -16.08 -10.25 -22.82
CA LYS A 62 -15.82 -8.80 -22.77
C LYS A 62 -17.12 -7.99 -22.66
N ALA A 63 -17.21 -7.08 -21.69
CA ALA A 63 -18.23 -6.01 -21.63
C ALA A 63 -17.81 -4.78 -22.46
N PRO A 64 -18.74 -3.92 -22.96
CA PRO A 64 -18.39 -2.81 -23.85
C PRO A 64 -17.75 -1.63 -23.10
N GLU A 65 -17.92 -1.61 -21.78
CA GLU A 65 -17.53 -0.53 -20.86
C GLU A 65 -16.04 -0.58 -20.50
N ILE A 66 -15.32 -1.63 -20.89
CA ILE A 66 -13.86 -1.77 -20.68
C ILE A 66 -13.14 -0.93 -21.74
N LEU A 67 -13.08 0.38 -21.51
CA LEU A 67 -12.38 1.41 -22.30
C LEU A 67 -10.96 1.65 -21.76
N THR A 68 -10.20 0.58 -21.56
CA THR A 68 -8.80 0.64 -21.13
C THR A 68 -7.89 0.06 -22.21
N ASP A 69 -6.64 0.54 -22.29
CA ASP A 69 -5.59 -0.07 -23.13
C ASP A 69 -5.24 -1.51 -22.71
N ALA A 70 -5.71 -1.95 -21.53
CA ALA A 70 -5.55 -3.30 -21.02
C ALA A 70 -6.43 -4.33 -21.77
N THR A 71 -5.90 -5.54 -21.94
CA THR A 71 -6.65 -6.69 -22.44
C THR A 71 -7.77 -7.08 -21.46
N LEU A 72 -8.80 -7.79 -21.94
CA LEU A 72 -9.88 -8.28 -21.07
C LEU A 72 -9.34 -9.15 -19.92
N GLY A 73 -8.35 -10.00 -20.21
CA GLY A 73 -7.73 -10.87 -19.22
C GLY A 73 -7.07 -10.06 -18.10
N GLU A 74 -6.28 -9.05 -18.45
CA GLU A 74 -5.65 -8.15 -17.48
C GLU A 74 -6.68 -7.42 -16.61
N GLU A 75 -7.79 -6.96 -17.20
CA GLU A 75 -8.86 -6.28 -16.46
C GLU A 75 -9.55 -7.23 -15.46
N LEU A 76 -9.90 -8.45 -15.90
CA LEU A 76 -10.52 -9.45 -15.02
C LEU A 76 -9.58 -9.86 -13.89
N LEU A 77 -8.30 -10.07 -14.21
CA LEU A 77 -7.27 -10.35 -13.20
C LEU A 77 -7.12 -9.16 -12.23
N ARG A 78 -7.17 -7.92 -12.70
CA ARG A 78 -7.13 -6.72 -11.84
C ARG A 78 -8.32 -6.69 -10.88
N VAL A 79 -9.54 -6.82 -11.38
CA VAL A 79 -10.76 -6.79 -10.57
C VAL A 79 -10.76 -7.90 -9.52
N LEU A 80 -10.36 -9.12 -9.91
CA LEU A 80 -10.25 -10.24 -8.97
C LEU A 80 -9.14 -10.02 -7.93
N ARG A 81 -8.00 -9.44 -8.33
CA ARG A 81 -6.94 -9.08 -7.39
C ARG A 81 -7.44 -8.06 -6.37
N GLU A 82 -8.11 -7.01 -6.81
CA GLU A 82 -8.69 -5.99 -5.94
C GLU A 82 -9.75 -6.56 -5.00
N GLU A 83 -10.60 -7.48 -5.48
CA GLU A 83 -11.56 -8.18 -4.63
C GLU A 83 -10.86 -8.98 -3.52
N VAL A 84 -9.89 -9.82 -3.89
CA VAL A 84 -9.16 -10.69 -2.95
C VAL A 84 -8.29 -9.86 -1.99
N GLU A 85 -7.65 -8.80 -2.47
CA GLU A 85 -6.90 -7.87 -1.63
C GLU A 85 -7.81 -6.99 -0.74
N GLY A 86 -9.07 -6.82 -1.11
CA GLY A 86 -10.07 -6.13 -0.28
C GLY A 86 -10.55 -6.95 0.92
N TYR A 87 -10.25 -8.25 0.99
CA TYR A 87 -10.70 -9.10 2.09
C TYR A 87 -9.89 -8.90 3.37
N ASP A 88 -10.60 -8.81 4.49
CA ASP A 88 -10.02 -8.91 5.81
C ASP A 88 -9.37 -10.29 6.01
N LEU A 89 -8.29 -10.31 6.80
CA LEU A 89 -7.61 -11.54 7.19
C LEU A 89 -8.47 -12.32 8.19
N SER A 90 -9.33 -13.18 7.68
CA SER A 90 -10.20 -14.06 8.45
C SER A 90 -10.10 -15.50 7.94
N ARG A 91 -10.36 -16.48 8.81
CA ARG A 91 -10.40 -17.90 8.40
C ARG A 91 -11.48 -18.16 7.36
N GLU A 92 -12.58 -17.42 7.40
CA GLU A 92 -13.67 -17.55 6.43
C GLU A 92 -13.23 -17.16 5.02
N ASN A 93 -12.57 -16.00 4.87
CA ASN A 93 -12.07 -15.54 3.57
C ASN A 93 -10.92 -16.42 3.07
N GLU A 94 -10.02 -16.85 3.97
CA GLU A 94 -8.95 -17.79 3.64
C GLU A 94 -9.52 -19.11 3.09
N ASN A 95 -10.49 -19.70 3.79
CA ASN A 95 -11.14 -20.92 3.35
C ASN A 95 -11.88 -20.70 2.03
N LEU A 96 -12.57 -19.56 1.83
CA LEU A 96 -13.24 -19.28 0.57
C LEU A 96 -12.27 -19.29 -0.63
N VAL A 97 -11.13 -18.61 -0.52
CA VAL A 97 -10.14 -18.56 -1.61
C VAL A 97 -9.53 -19.94 -1.83
N LYS A 98 -9.17 -20.66 -0.75
CA LYS A 98 -8.62 -22.02 -0.85
C LYS A 98 -9.61 -23.02 -1.44
N ASP A 99 -10.88 -22.98 -1.03
CA ASP A 99 -11.96 -23.81 -1.57
C ASP A 99 -12.13 -23.54 -3.07
N PHE A 100 -12.08 -22.26 -3.48
CA PHE A 100 -12.19 -21.89 -4.89
C PHE A 100 -10.98 -22.35 -5.71
N ILE A 101 -9.75 -22.20 -5.20
CA ILE A 101 -8.54 -22.74 -5.82
C ILE A 101 -8.68 -24.25 -6.02
N GLN A 102 -9.05 -24.99 -4.96
CA GLN A 102 -9.25 -26.44 -5.02
C GLN A 102 -10.34 -26.84 -6.01
N PHE A 103 -11.44 -26.09 -6.06
CA PHE A 103 -12.51 -26.30 -7.04
C PHE A 103 -12.01 -26.10 -8.46
N VAL A 104 -11.34 -24.98 -8.76
CA VAL A 104 -10.82 -24.69 -10.10
C VAL A 104 -9.78 -25.74 -10.52
N GLN A 105 -8.94 -26.23 -9.61
CA GLN A 105 -7.93 -27.27 -9.90
C GLN A 105 -8.51 -28.61 -10.37
N GLN A 106 -9.78 -28.92 -10.09
CA GLN A 106 -10.38 -30.20 -10.50
C GLN A 106 -10.37 -30.38 -12.03
N GLU A 107 -10.16 -31.62 -12.50
CA GLU A 107 -10.07 -31.93 -13.94
C GLU A 107 -11.38 -31.67 -14.70
N ASN A 108 -12.52 -31.78 -14.03
CA ASN A 108 -13.86 -31.53 -14.58
C ASN A 108 -14.23 -30.02 -14.61
N VAL A 109 -13.35 -29.14 -14.15
CA VAL A 109 -13.53 -27.68 -14.12
C VAL A 109 -12.65 -27.02 -15.17
N GLU A 110 -13.27 -26.34 -16.14
CA GLU A 110 -12.59 -25.61 -17.20
C GLU A 110 -12.98 -24.14 -17.16
N VAL A 111 -11.99 -23.26 -17.33
CA VAL A 111 -12.20 -21.80 -17.37
C VAL A 111 -11.57 -21.27 -18.65
N ARG A 112 -12.37 -20.58 -19.47
CA ARG A 112 -11.91 -19.99 -20.73
C ARG A 112 -12.28 -18.53 -20.83
N LEU A 113 -11.43 -17.79 -21.53
CA LEU A 113 -11.61 -16.38 -21.81
C LEU A 113 -11.86 -16.16 -23.31
N TYR A 114 -12.99 -15.53 -23.64
CA TYR A 114 -13.31 -15.10 -24.99
C TYR A 114 -12.95 -13.62 -25.18
N ASP A 115 -11.80 -13.36 -25.80
CA ASP A 115 -11.21 -12.01 -25.97
C ASP A 115 -11.20 -11.51 -27.42
N LYS A 116 -11.74 -12.28 -28.38
CA LYS A 116 -11.78 -11.90 -29.81
C LYS A 116 -12.81 -10.82 -30.11
N THR A 117 -14.05 -11.02 -29.68
CA THR A 117 -15.16 -10.09 -29.89
C THR A 117 -15.97 -9.94 -28.62
N PHE A 118 -17.04 -9.15 -28.69
CA PHE A 118 -17.92 -8.88 -27.56
C PHE A 118 -18.74 -10.13 -27.17
N LEU A 119 -18.68 -10.51 -25.89
CA LEU A 119 -19.52 -11.57 -25.33
C LEU A 119 -20.09 -11.10 -23.99
N HIS A 120 -21.36 -10.69 -24.02
CA HIS A 120 -22.09 -10.16 -22.87
C HIS A 120 -23.34 -10.96 -22.55
N GLY A 121 -23.50 -12.13 -23.17
CA GLY A 121 -24.55 -13.07 -22.79
C GLY A 121 -24.31 -13.59 -21.37
N LYS A 122 -25.38 -13.71 -20.59
CA LYS A 122 -25.36 -14.40 -19.30
C LYS A 122 -26.26 -15.60 -19.42
N ALA A 123 -25.66 -16.77 -19.25
CA ALA A 123 -26.35 -18.02 -19.36
C ALA A 123 -25.83 -18.99 -18.30
N TYR A 124 -26.76 -19.72 -17.67
CA TYR A 124 -26.47 -20.82 -16.75
C TYR A 124 -27.16 -22.06 -17.33
N ILE A 125 -26.38 -22.90 -17.99
CA ILE A 125 -26.89 -23.99 -18.84
C ILE A 125 -26.67 -25.32 -18.11
N PHE A 126 -27.77 -25.93 -17.67
CA PHE A 126 -27.81 -27.25 -17.05
C PHE A 126 -28.14 -28.31 -18.09
N ASP A 127 -28.16 -29.59 -17.72
CA ASP A 127 -28.56 -30.64 -18.67
C ASP A 127 -30.04 -30.49 -19.07
N ASN A 128 -30.92 -30.18 -18.09
CA ASN A 128 -32.37 -30.19 -18.28
C ASN A 128 -33.04 -28.81 -18.34
N LEU A 129 -32.29 -27.73 -18.16
CA LEU A 129 -32.80 -26.36 -18.21
C LEU A 129 -31.69 -25.36 -18.49
N VAL A 130 -32.09 -24.15 -18.88
CA VAL A 130 -31.18 -23.02 -19.04
C VAL A 130 -31.79 -21.77 -18.44
N VAL A 131 -30.97 -20.97 -17.78
CA VAL A 131 -31.31 -19.62 -17.35
C VAL A 131 -30.56 -18.64 -18.25
N ILE A 132 -31.28 -17.73 -18.91
CA ILE A 132 -30.70 -16.68 -19.77
C ILE A 132 -31.25 -15.33 -19.34
N GLY A 133 -30.38 -14.34 -19.15
CA GLY A 133 -30.81 -13.01 -18.74
C GLY A 133 -29.70 -11.98 -18.61
N SER A 134 -29.90 -11.02 -17.72
CA SER A 134 -28.97 -9.93 -17.44
C SER A 134 -27.97 -10.24 -16.31
N SER A 135 -28.21 -11.29 -15.51
CA SER A 135 -27.46 -11.56 -14.27
C SER A 135 -26.07 -12.12 -14.48
N ASN A 136 -25.04 -11.32 -14.21
CA ASN A 136 -23.66 -11.80 -14.10
C ASN A 136 -23.46 -12.75 -12.92
N PHE A 137 -22.37 -13.52 -12.94
CA PHE A 137 -22.02 -14.39 -11.82
C PHE A 137 -21.28 -13.58 -10.73
N THR A 138 -22.00 -12.60 -10.18
CA THR A 138 -21.59 -11.65 -9.15
C THR A 138 -22.65 -11.61 -8.03
N PRO A 139 -22.33 -11.16 -6.81
CA PRO A 139 -23.33 -11.05 -5.73
C PRO A 139 -24.56 -10.26 -6.14
N SER A 140 -24.38 -9.12 -6.81
CA SER A 140 -25.48 -8.31 -7.31
C SER A 140 -26.29 -9.02 -8.38
N GLY A 141 -25.65 -9.66 -9.37
CA GLY A 141 -26.37 -10.42 -10.40
C GLY A 141 -27.22 -11.55 -9.83
N LEU A 142 -26.74 -12.23 -8.79
CA LEU A 142 -27.44 -13.35 -8.18
C LEU A 142 -28.55 -12.97 -7.19
N THR A 143 -28.59 -11.72 -6.71
CA THR A 143 -29.48 -11.32 -5.59
C THR A 143 -30.22 -10.00 -5.75
N HIS A 144 -29.76 -9.05 -6.58
CA HIS A 144 -30.45 -7.76 -6.75
C HIS A 144 -31.66 -7.87 -7.67
N ASN A 145 -32.76 -7.22 -7.27
CA ASN A 145 -34.07 -7.26 -7.93
C ASN A 145 -34.21 -6.39 -9.18
N THR A 146 -33.11 -5.86 -9.71
CA THR A 146 -33.08 -5.12 -10.99
C THR A 146 -32.76 -6.02 -12.18
N GLU A 147 -32.48 -7.29 -11.92
CA GLU A 147 -32.12 -8.28 -12.91
C GLU A 147 -33.35 -8.96 -13.50
N LEU A 148 -33.26 -9.45 -14.74
CA LEU A 148 -34.32 -10.23 -15.36
C LEU A 148 -33.73 -11.44 -16.05
N ASN A 149 -34.22 -12.62 -15.66
CA ASN A 149 -33.82 -13.89 -16.25
C ASN A 149 -35.02 -14.70 -16.68
N SER A 150 -34.89 -15.39 -17.80
CA SER A 150 -35.84 -16.38 -18.30
C SER A 150 -35.30 -17.78 -18.05
N VAL A 151 -36.20 -18.69 -17.65
CA VAL A 151 -35.89 -20.12 -17.50
C VAL A 151 -36.59 -20.90 -18.61
N SER A 152 -35.81 -21.65 -19.36
CA SER A 152 -36.27 -22.55 -20.41
C SER A 152 -35.88 -23.99 -20.10
N LEU A 153 -36.60 -24.95 -20.65
CA LEU A 153 -36.45 -26.37 -20.34
C LEU A 153 -35.37 -27.02 -21.22
N GLU A 154 -35.31 -28.35 -21.20
CA GLU A 154 -34.25 -29.15 -21.80
C GLU A 154 -34.04 -28.91 -23.31
N PRO A 155 -35.06 -28.76 -24.17
CA PRO A 155 -34.84 -28.52 -25.60
C PRO A 155 -34.02 -27.24 -25.85
N GLU A 156 -34.38 -26.15 -25.18
CA GLU A 156 -33.66 -24.89 -25.26
C GLU A 156 -32.27 -25.00 -24.63
N ALA A 157 -32.14 -25.69 -23.49
CA ALA A 157 -30.85 -25.89 -22.84
C ALA A 157 -29.84 -26.62 -23.74
N ARG A 158 -30.29 -27.67 -24.44
CA ARG A 158 -29.47 -28.41 -25.41
C ARG A 158 -29.09 -27.53 -26.59
N TYR A 159 -30.05 -26.78 -27.15
CA TYR A 159 -29.80 -25.86 -28.25
C TYR A 159 -28.80 -24.77 -27.87
N THR A 160 -29.02 -24.07 -26.75
CA THR A 160 -28.13 -23.01 -26.26
C THR A 160 -26.73 -23.54 -26.00
N ARG A 161 -26.58 -24.75 -25.44
CA ARG A 161 -25.26 -25.37 -25.27
C ARG A 161 -24.58 -25.62 -26.63
N GLN A 162 -25.24 -26.35 -27.53
CA GLN A 162 -24.64 -26.84 -28.77
C GLN A 162 -24.37 -25.73 -29.79
N GLU A 163 -25.31 -24.81 -29.97
CA GLU A 163 -25.26 -23.84 -31.07
C GLU A 163 -24.71 -22.49 -30.62
N TRP A 164 -24.92 -22.10 -29.36
CA TRP A 164 -24.48 -20.79 -28.85
C TRP A 164 -23.22 -20.89 -27.99
N PHE A 165 -23.22 -21.72 -26.94
CA PHE A 165 -22.08 -21.81 -26.03
C PHE A 165 -20.83 -22.38 -26.71
N GLU A 166 -20.94 -23.52 -27.43
CA GLU A 166 -19.78 -24.14 -28.09
C GLU A 166 -19.11 -23.21 -29.11
N LYS A 167 -19.90 -22.37 -29.81
CA LYS A 167 -19.37 -21.40 -30.77
C LYS A 167 -18.31 -20.49 -30.14
N PHE A 168 -18.60 -19.95 -28.96
CA PHE A 168 -17.66 -19.09 -28.24
C PHE A 168 -16.60 -19.90 -27.50
N TRP A 169 -16.98 -21.05 -26.93
CA TRP A 169 -16.08 -21.92 -26.17
C TRP A 169 -14.87 -22.39 -26.98
N VAL A 170 -15.09 -22.82 -28.23
CA VAL A 170 -14.02 -23.32 -29.12
C VAL A 170 -13.06 -22.21 -29.53
N GLU A 171 -13.56 -20.98 -29.67
CA GLU A 171 -12.74 -19.82 -30.02
C GLU A 171 -12.03 -19.17 -28.83
N ALA A 172 -12.50 -19.42 -27.62
CA ALA A 172 -11.94 -18.90 -26.38
C ALA A 172 -10.62 -19.60 -26.02
N ARG A 173 -9.69 -18.83 -25.46
CA ARG A 173 -8.42 -19.35 -24.96
C ARG A 173 -8.58 -19.92 -23.55
N ASP A 174 -7.69 -20.84 -23.19
CA ASP A 174 -7.59 -21.28 -21.79
C ASP A 174 -7.23 -20.09 -20.89
N PHE A 175 -7.86 -20.02 -19.72
CA PHE A 175 -7.65 -19.00 -18.71
C PHE A 175 -7.55 -19.60 -17.30
N LYS A 176 -7.61 -20.93 -17.18
CA LYS A 176 -7.60 -21.63 -15.90
C LYS A 176 -6.28 -21.40 -15.16
N GLU A 177 -5.15 -21.56 -15.85
CA GLU A 177 -3.82 -21.39 -15.25
C GLU A 177 -3.55 -19.95 -14.82
N GLU A 178 -3.89 -18.95 -15.66
CA GLU A 178 -3.76 -17.52 -15.31
C GLU A 178 -4.59 -17.15 -14.07
N LEU A 179 -5.80 -17.70 -13.95
CA LEU A 179 -6.64 -17.51 -12.77
C LEU A 179 -6.04 -18.16 -11.52
N LEU A 180 -5.53 -19.38 -11.64
CA LEU A 180 -4.88 -20.09 -10.53
C LEU A 180 -3.61 -19.36 -10.07
N GLU A 181 -2.75 -18.94 -11.00
CA GLU A 181 -1.53 -18.18 -10.68
C GLU A 181 -1.84 -16.91 -9.89
N LEU A 182 -2.89 -16.18 -10.27
CA LEU A 182 -3.33 -14.98 -9.55
C LEU A 182 -3.78 -15.29 -8.12
N LEU A 183 -4.60 -16.32 -7.95
CA LEU A 183 -5.14 -16.70 -6.63
C LEU A 183 -4.03 -17.24 -5.73
N GLU A 184 -3.11 -18.03 -6.27
CA GLU A 184 -1.95 -18.58 -5.57
C GLU A 184 -0.91 -17.51 -5.19
N ALA A 185 -0.78 -16.45 -5.99
CA ALA A 185 0.06 -15.29 -5.67
C ALA A 185 -0.58 -14.34 -4.66
N SER A 186 -1.87 -14.48 -4.38
CA SER A 186 -2.59 -13.64 -3.43
C SER A 186 -2.18 -13.91 -1.98
N ARG A 187 -2.57 -13.02 -1.06
CA ARG A 187 -2.34 -13.20 0.38
C ARG A 187 -3.01 -14.46 0.98
N PHE A 188 -3.94 -15.09 0.25
CA PHE A 188 -4.65 -16.31 0.64
C PHE A 188 -4.25 -17.54 -0.18
N GLY A 189 -3.22 -17.42 -1.03
CA GLY A 189 -2.67 -18.54 -1.78
C GLY A 189 -2.11 -19.65 -0.89
N SER A 190 -1.75 -20.77 -1.50
CA SER A 190 -1.18 -21.93 -0.79
C SER A 190 0.26 -21.73 -0.35
N LYS A 191 0.93 -20.67 -0.83
CA LYS A 191 2.33 -20.40 -0.51
C LYS A 191 2.50 -20.01 0.96
N GLU A 192 3.05 -20.93 1.73
CA GLU A 192 3.48 -20.65 3.10
C GLU A 192 4.80 -19.88 3.10
N TYR A 193 4.84 -18.79 3.87
CA TYR A 193 6.05 -18.02 4.12
C TYR A 193 6.61 -18.39 5.50
N THR A 194 7.90 -18.64 5.56
CA THR A 194 8.59 -18.90 6.84
C THR A 194 8.53 -17.66 7.75
N PRO A 195 8.56 -17.83 9.08
CA PRO A 195 8.65 -16.70 10.01
C PRO A 195 9.80 -15.73 9.69
N TYR A 196 10.92 -16.26 9.20
CA TYR A 196 12.06 -15.46 8.75
C TYR A 196 11.73 -14.58 7.53
N GLN A 197 11.04 -15.12 6.53
CA GLN A 197 10.63 -14.35 5.35
C GLN A 197 9.64 -13.23 5.70
N ILE A 198 8.70 -13.52 6.60
CA ILE A 198 7.78 -12.50 7.12
C ILE A 198 8.55 -11.42 7.87
N PHE A 199 9.46 -11.82 8.75
CA PHE A 199 10.29 -10.89 9.53
C PHE A 199 11.14 -9.99 8.63
N ILE A 200 11.87 -10.56 7.66
CA ILE A 200 12.72 -9.77 6.77
C ILE A 200 11.91 -8.87 5.84
N LYS A 201 10.74 -9.32 5.38
CA LYS A 201 9.82 -8.49 4.58
C LYS A 201 9.27 -7.34 5.41
N ALA A 202 8.89 -7.56 6.66
CA ALA A 202 8.43 -6.50 7.55
C ALA A 202 9.53 -5.47 7.84
N LEU A 203 10.77 -5.92 8.09
CA LEU A 203 11.91 -5.03 8.25
C LEU A 203 12.21 -4.24 6.98
N TYR A 204 12.15 -4.90 5.83
CA TYR A 204 12.31 -4.24 4.53
C TYR A 204 11.24 -3.18 4.32
N GLU A 205 9.95 -3.49 4.51
CA GLU A 205 8.89 -2.49 4.35
C GLU A 205 9.02 -1.30 5.32
N LEU A 206 9.57 -1.53 6.52
CA LEU A 206 9.87 -0.49 7.50
C LEU A 206 11.05 0.40 7.08
N GLN A 207 12.05 -0.17 6.39
CA GLN A 207 13.33 0.48 6.08
C GLN A 207 13.52 0.79 4.59
N LYS A 208 12.60 0.40 3.70
CA LYS A 208 12.79 0.46 2.24
C LYS A 208 13.11 1.86 1.76
N GLU A 209 12.43 2.88 2.30
CA GLU A 209 12.70 4.29 1.96
C GLU A 209 14.12 4.69 2.34
N ASP A 210 14.59 4.27 3.53
CA ASP A 210 15.96 4.54 3.98
C ASP A 210 16.97 3.81 3.09
N ILE A 211 16.70 2.55 2.73
CA ILE A 211 17.56 1.74 1.86
C ILE A 211 17.65 2.36 0.47
N GLU A 212 16.53 2.77 -0.12
CA GLU A 212 16.47 3.44 -1.43
C GLU A 212 17.24 4.78 -1.41
N ASP A 213 17.07 5.57 -0.35
CA ASP A 213 17.81 6.82 -0.14
C ASP A 213 19.33 6.58 -0.01
N ILE A 214 19.74 5.52 0.69
CA ILE A 214 21.16 5.14 0.83
C ILE A 214 21.75 4.74 -0.52
N LEU A 215 21.05 3.86 -1.26
CA LEU A 215 21.51 3.34 -2.56
C LEU A 215 21.54 4.42 -3.65
N SER A 216 20.64 5.40 -3.60
CA SER A 216 20.59 6.51 -4.56
C SER A 216 21.59 7.63 -4.23
N GLY A 217 21.85 7.87 -2.94
CA GLY A 217 22.70 8.96 -2.44
C GLY A 217 24.21 8.82 -2.71
N GLU A 218 24.70 7.62 -3.04
CA GLU A 218 26.13 7.38 -3.30
C GLU A 218 26.61 7.98 -4.64
N LYS A 219 25.72 8.21 -5.61
CA LYS A 219 26.11 8.74 -6.93
C LYS A 219 26.23 10.27 -7.03
N ALA A 220 25.75 11.03 -6.05
CA ALA A 220 25.51 12.47 -6.21
C ALA A 220 26.61 13.40 -5.64
N ARG A 221 27.75 12.87 -5.17
CA ARG A 221 28.70 13.65 -4.35
C ARG A 221 30.16 13.68 -4.82
N GLU A 222 30.48 13.13 -5.99
CA GLU A 222 31.87 13.10 -6.50
C GLU A 222 32.48 14.50 -6.73
N ASP A 223 31.66 15.52 -7.03
CA ASP A 223 32.12 16.89 -7.33
C ASP A 223 32.25 17.81 -6.10
N LEU A 224 31.88 17.34 -4.90
CA LEU A 224 31.95 18.15 -3.67
C LEU A 224 33.30 17.97 -2.96
N PRO A 225 33.84 19.02 -2.30
CA PRO A 225 34.98 18.88 -1.43
C PRO A 225 34.75 17.77 -0.40
N LYS A 226 35.78 16.97 -0.10
CA LYS A 226 35.68 15.91 0.92
C LYS A 226 35.21 16.49 2.25
N SER A 227 34.34 15.74 2.93
CA SER A 227 33.89 16.02 4.30
C SER A 227 35.09 16.26 5.21
N LYS A 228 35.04 17.30 6.03
CA LYS A 228 35.99 17.54 7.13
C LYS A 228 35.65 16.72 8.36
N VAL A 229 34.46 16.13 8.40
CA VAL A 229 33.99 15.27 9.48
C VAL A 229 34.31 13.82 9.12
N ASN A 230 35.23 13.20 9.87
CA ASN A 230 35.53 11.78 9.76
C ASN A 230 34.59 11.00 10.70
N LEU A 231 33.71 10.19 10.11
CA LEU A 231 32.71 9.41 10.83
C LEU A 231 33.10 7.93 10.87
N ALA A 232 32.74 7.25 11.95
CA ALA A 232 32.73 5.79 11.95
C ALA A 232 31.57 5.26 11.09
N GLU A 233 31.66 4.03 10.58
CA GLU A 233 30.66 3.43 9.68
C GLU A 233 29.22 3.53 10.22
N PHE A 234 29.02 3.20 11.50
CA PHE A 234 27.71 3.32 12.15
C PHE A 234 27.19 4.77 12.24
N GLN A 235 28.09 5.76 12.30
CA GLN A 235 27.73 7.18 12.32
C GLN A 235 27.36 7.67 10.91
N GLU A 236 28.00 7.14 9.87
CA GLU A 236 27.61 7.43 8.49
C GLU A 236 26.17 6.97 8.24
N ASP A 237 25.83 5.76 8.67
CA ASP A 237 24.46 5.24 8.60
C ASP A 237 23.48 6.09 9.39
N ALA A 238 23.85 6.50 10.61
CA ALA A 238 23.03 7.40 11.43
C ALA A 238 22.78 8.74 10.73
N VAL A 239 23.81 9.31 10.08
CA VAL A 239 23.67 10.55 9.30
C VAL A 239 22.78 10.36 8.08
N LYS A 240 22.92 9.25 7.33
CA LYS A 240 22.05 8.94 6.18
C LYS A 240 20.59 8.88 6.61
N ARG A 241 20.30 8.16 7.71
CA ARG A 241 18.96 8.09 8.32
C ARG A 241 18.47 9.46 8.79
N ALA A 242 19.33 10.23 9.45
CA ALA A 242 18.97 11.57 9.92
C ALA A 242 18.56 12.48 8.75
N PHE A 243 19.29 12.46 7.64
CA PHE A 243 18.91 13.22 6.44
C PHE A 243 17.60 12.74 5.81
N SER A 244 17.33 11.43 5.77
CA SER A 244 16.04 10.92 5.31
C SER A 244 14.89 11.44 6.17
N ARG A 245 15.03 11.38 7.50
CA ARG A 245 14.03 11.92 8.45
C ARG A 245 13.87 13.44 8.35
N LEU A 246 14.97 14.17 8.18
CA LEU A 246 14.92 15.61 7.93
C LEU A 246 14.17 15.94 6.64
N ARG A 247 14.37 15.19 5.55
CA ARG A 247 13.59 15.38 4.30
C ARG A 247 12.10 15.12 4.50
N LYS A 248 11.75 14.02 5.19
CA LYS A 248 10.36 13.58 5.36
C LYS A 248 9.58 14.43 6.37
N TYR A 249 10.20 14.76 7.50
CA TYR A 249 9.51 15.35 8.66
C TYR A 249 10.00 16.76 9.03
N ARG A 250 11.06 17.26 8.37
CA ARG A 250 11.77 18.49 8.77
C ARG A 250 12.30 18.47 10.22
N GLY A 251 12.34 17.30 10.83
CA GLY A 251 12.76 17.10 12.22
C GLY A 251 13.36 15.72 12.43
N VAL A 252 14.36 15.62 13.29
CA VAL A 252 14.93 14.34 13.73
C VAL A 252 15.38 14.42 15.19
N LEU A 253 15.18 13.33 15.94
CA LEU A 253 15.72 13.14 17.28
C LEU A 253 16.83 12.07 17.20
N VAL A 254 18.05 12.46 17.54
CA VAL A 254 19.20 11.57 17.69
C VAL A 254 19.36 11.25 19.17
N ALA A 255 18.91 10.05 19.55
CA ALA A 255 18.78 9.60 20.94
C ALA A 255 19.82 8.53 21.33
N ASP A 256 21.08 8.71 20.94
CA ASP A 256 22.14 7.75 21.24
C ASP A 256 22.66 7.92 22.68
N SER A 257 23.14 6.84 23.30
CA SER A 257 23.80 6.88 24.62
C SER A 257 24.98 7.86 24.67
N VAL A 258 25.39 8.24 25.90
CA VAL A 258 26.54 9.13 26.12
C VAL A 258 27.80 8.52 25.50
N GLY A 259 28.59 9.33 24.79
CA GLY A 259 29.86 8.91 24.18
C GLY A 259 29.74 8.27 22.79
N LEU A 260 28.54 8.02 22.26
CA LEU A 260 28.35 7.38 20.94
C LEU A 260 28.49 8.33 19.74
N GLY A 261 28.78 9.62 19.98
CA GLY A 261 29.13 10.57 18.93
C GLY A 261 27.98 11.37 18.31
N LYS A 262 26.92 11.67 19.09
CA LYS A 262 25.84 12.60 18.68
C LYS A 262 26.36 13.93 18.15
N THR A 263 27.41 14.48 18.78
CA THR A 263 28.09 15.70 18.33
C THR A 263 28.67 15.54 16.93
N TRP A 264 29.25 14.38 16.59
CA TRP A 264 29.78 14.10 15.25
C TRP A 264 28.68 14.01 14.20
N ILE A 265 27.56 13.35 14.53
CA ILE A 265 26.37 13.30 13.67
C ILE A 265 25.86 14.72 13.39
N ALA A 266 25.71 15.53 14.44
CA ALA A 266 25.27 16.91 14.33
C ALA A 266 26.27 17.79 13.57
N LYS A 267 27.58 17.62 13.79
CA LYS A 267 28.65 18.31 13.05
C LYS A 267 28.54 18.03 11.56
N ARG A 268 28.30 16.77 11.16
CA ARG A 268 28.11 16.41 9.75
C ARG A 268 26.86 17.02 9.13
N ILE A 269 25.77 17.13 9.90
CA ILE A 269 24.55 17.81 9.45
C ILE A 269 24.80 19.33 9.32
N ILE A 270 25.47 19.95 10.29
CA ILE A 270 25.83 21.37 10.23
C ILE A 270 26.74 21.65 9.03
N GLU A 271 27.70 20.79 8.73
CA GLU A 271 28.54 20.92 7.54
C GLU A 271 27.71 20.91 6.24
N GLU A 272 26.70 20.03 6.14
CA GLU A 272 25.77 20.02 5.01
C GLU A 272 25.05 21.35 4.81
N PHE A 273 24.48 21.90 5.89
CA PHE A 273 23.71 23.14 5.79
C PHE A 273 24.59 24.39 5.67
N GLY A 274 25.62 24.49 6.51
CA GLY A 274 26.50 25.65 6.62
C GLY A 274 27.54 25.73 5.51
N PHE A 275 28.22 24.62 5.20
CA PHE A 275 29.34 24.63 4.25
C PHE A 275 28.87 24.36 2.82
N TYR A 276 28.17 23.24 2.59
CA TYR A 276 27.78 22.84 1.24
C TYR A 276 26.58 23.64 0.70
N ARG A 277 25.54 23.85 1.51
CA ARG A 277 24.34 24.61 1.10
C ARG A 277 24.43 26.12 1.33
N ARG A 278 25.46 26.58 2.05
CA ARG A 278 25.69 27.99 2.42
C ARG A 278 24.47 28.64 3.08
N ARG A 279 23.76 27.89 3.93
CA ARG A 279 22.64 28.39 4.73
C ARG A 279 23.05 28.65 6.16
N LYS A 280 22.34 29.54 6.84
CA LYS A 280 22.58 29.77 8.27
C LYS A 280 21.99 28.60 9.07
N PHE A 281 22.60 28.39 10.23
CA PHE A 281 22.16 27.44 11.22
C PHE A 281 22.22 28.08 12.61
N LEU A 282 21.53 27.50 13.57
CA LEU A 282 21.60 27.88 14.98
C LEU A 282 21.79 26.62 15.81
N VAL A 283 22.75 26.63 16.74
CA VAL A 283 22.93 25.54 17.71
C VAL A 283 22.57 26.06 19.10
N VAL A 284 21.53 25.45 19.69
CA VAL A 284 21.04 25.72 21.04
C VAL A 284 21.61 24.66 21.99
N ILE A 285 22.38 25.09 22.99
CA ILE A 285 23.20 24.19 23.82
C ILE A 285 23.13 24.57 25.30
N PRO A 286 23.36 23.66 26.26
CA PRO A 286 23.65 24.05 27.64
C PRO A 286 24.87 24.99 27.70
N ALA A 287 24.84 26.02 28.54
CA ALA A 287 25.94 26.99 28.64
C ALA A 287 27.32 26.34 28.87
N GLN A 288 27.37 25.20 29.55
CA GLN A 288 28.60 24.47 29.86
C GLN A 288 29.27 23.88 28.60
N LEU A 289 28.52 23.59 27.54
CA LEU A 289 29.05 22.98 26.31
C LEU A 289 29.51 24.02 25.28
N ARG A 290 29.42 25.33 25.58
CA ARG A 290 29.71 26.41 24.63
C ARG A 290 31.15 26.41 24.12
N GLY A 291 32.11 26.11 24.98
CA GLY A 291 33.53 26.01 24.58
C GLY A 291 33.73 24.91 23.54
N MET A 292 33.27 23.69 23.86
CA MET A 292 33.37 22.53 22.97
C MET A 292 32.69 22.78 21.62
N TRP A 293 31.44 23.23 21.61
CA TRP A 293 30.72 23.49 20.35
C TRP A 293 31.33 24.62 19.51
N ARG A 294 31.94 25.63 20.14
CA ARG A 294 32.67 26.68 19.43
C ARG A 294 33.85 26.10 18.66
N ASP A 295 34.60 25.19 19.27
CA ASP A 295 35.75 24.56 18.63
C ASP A 295 35.28 23.66 17.47
N GLU A 296 34.24 22.85 17.69
CA GLU A 296 33.66 21.98 16.65
C GLU A 296 33.13 22.75 15.43
N ILE A 297 32.51 23.92 15.61
CA ILE A 297 32.04 24.76 14.50
C ILE A 297 33.22 25.43 13.77
N LYS A 298 34.24 25.88 14.51
CA LYS A 298 35.43 26.50 13.93
C LYS A 298 36.22 25.53 13.06
N ASP A 299 36.29 24.25 13.43
CA ASP A 299 36.91 23.20 12.60
C ASP A 299 36.28 23.10 11.21
N LEU A 300 34.98 23.40 11.09
CA LEU A 300 34.27 23.42 9.81
C LEU A 300 34.55 24.71 9.00
N ILE A 301 35.19 25.71 9.59
CA ILE A 301 35.38 27.07 9.04
C ILE A 301 34.02 27.76 8.82
N LEU A 302 33.14 27.64 9.82
CA LEU A 302 31.82 28.27 9.84
C LEU A 302 31.76 29.37 10.90
N ALA A 303 30.87 30.34 10.70
CA ALA A 303 30.61 31.39 11.68
C ALA A 303 29.98 30.80 12.96
N GLU A 304 30.42 31.28 14.13
CA GLU A 304 29.85 30.87 15.41
C GLU A 304 28.38 31.28 15.49
N SER A 305 27.48 30.30 15.49
CA SER A 305 26.02 30.50 15.58
C SER A 305 25.44 29.75 16.78
N LEU A 306 25.89 30.13 17.98
CA LEU A 306 25.61 29.46 19.25
C LEU A 306 24.68 30.29 20.14
N LEU A 307 23.69 29.63 20.72
CA LEU A 307 22.82 30.19 21.76
C LEU A 307 22.76 29.21 22.94
N SER A 308 22.91 29.71 24.16
CA SER A 308 22.69 28.86 25.33
C SER A 308 21.20 28.65 25.62
N GLN A 309 20.84 27.50 26.19
CA GLN A 309 19.49 27.21 26.65
C GLN A 309 19.02 28.18 27.75
N GLU A 310 19.95 28.77 28.49
CA GLU A 310 19.71 29.82 29.49
C GLU A 310 19.39 31.15 28.81
N GLU A 311 20.16 31.56 27.79
CA GLU A 311 19.86 32.76 26.98
C GLU A 311 18.49 32.64 26.29
N LEU A 312 18.12 31.44 25.83
CA LEU A 312 16.81 31.18 25.23
C LEU A 312 15.65 31.37 26.22
N ALA A 313 15.88 31.16 27.52
CA ALA A 313 14.86 31.31 28.55
C ALA A 313 14.65 32.78 29.00
N MET A 314 15.48 33.71 28.53
CA MET A 314 15.40 35.13 28.90
C MET A 314 14.36 35.88 28.08
N ALA A 315 13.94 37.06 28.56
CA ALA A 315 12.93 37.88 27.88
C ALA A 315 13.44 38.48 26.56
N ASP A 316 14.73 38.80 26.48
CA ASP A 316 15.41 39.38 25.32
C ASP A 316 15.99 38.33 24.35
N PHE A 317 15.55 37.07 24.43
CA PHE A 317 16.14 35.96 23.67
C PHE A 317 16.21 36.20 22.16
N MET A 318 15.23 36.89 21.57
CA MET A 318 15.20 37.18 20.14
C MET A 318 16.36 38.06 19.69
N GLU A 319 16.78 39.03 20.51
CA GLU A 319 17.96 39.85 20.21
C GLU A 319 19.24 39.02 20.28
N LYS A 320 19.31 38.12 21.27
CA LYS A 320 20.45 37.20 21.42
C LYS A 320 20.56 36.23 20.25
N VAL A 321 19.44 35.68 19.80
CA VAL A 321 19.39 34.82 18.59
C VAL A 321 19.88 35.59 17.38
N LYS A 322 19.34 36.80 17.14
CA LYS A 322 19.76 37.65 16.01
C LYS A 322 21.26 37.91 16.05
N ASN A 323 21.81 38.25 17.21
CA ASN A 323 23.25 38.43 17.38
C ASN A 323 24.03 37.15 17.09
N ALA A 324 23.54 35.98 17.53
CA ALA A 324 24.18 34.69 17.28
C ALA A 324 24.21 34.32 15.79
N VAL A 325 23.15 34.63 15.02
CA VAL A 325 23.07 34.27 13.58
C VAL A 325 23.52 35.39 12.63
N GLY A 326 24.14 36.45 13.14
CA GLY A 326 24.69 37.55 12.32
C GLY A 326 23.65 38.58 11.86
N GLY A 327 22.64 38.87 12.67
CA GLY A 327 21.76 40.05 12.60
C GLY A 327 20.29 39.76 12.27
N ASP A 328 20.02 38.90 11.29
CA ASP A 328 18.65 38.55 10.87
C ASP A 328 18.48 37.02 10.76
N LEU A 329 17.24 36.57 11.01
CA LEU A 329 16.81 35.17 10.94
C LEU A 329 16.64 34.67 9.50
N ALA A 330 16.73 35.57 8.51
CA ALA A 330 16.77 35.21 7.11
C ALA A 330 17.89 34.19 6.84
N ASP A 331 17.55 33.15 6.07
CA ASP A 331 18.40 32.01 5.69
C ASP A 331 18.74 31.03 6.82
N VAL A 332 18.19 31.21 8.04
CA VAL A 332 18.30 30.18 9.09
C VAL A 332 17.47 28.96 8.70
N SER A 333 18.17 27.93 8.25
CA SER A 333 17.57 26.71 7.69
C SER A 333 17.67 25.51 8.61
N LEU A 334 18.54 25.55 9.61
CA LEU A 334 18.81 24.44 10.52
C LEU A 334 18.85 24.95 11.96
N VAL A 335 18.12 24.30 12.86
CA VAL A 335 18.22 24.50 14.31
C VAL A 335 18.61 23.18 14.94
N VAL A 336 19.77 23.15 15.59
CA VAL A 336 20.27 22.00 16.35
C VAL A 336 20.07 22.29 17.82
N VAL A 337 19.49 21.36 18.58
CA VAL A 337 19.26 21.49 20.02
C VAL A 337 19.96 20.34 20.72
N ASP A 338 21.07 20.65 21.40
CA ASP A 338 21.79 19.70 22.24
C ASP A 338 21.15 19.59 23.62
N GLU A 339 21.24 18.42 24.25
CA GLU A 339 20.53 18.06 25.49
C GLU A 339 19.05 18.49 25.47
N SER A 340 18.36 18.07 24.41
CA SER A 340 16.96 18.42 24.12
C SER A 340 15.96 17.92 25.17
N HIS A 341 16.31 16.95 26.02
CA HIS A 341 15.48 16.55 27.15
C HIS A 341 15.16 17.70 28.12
N ASN A 342 15.98 18.76 28.13
CA ASN A 342 15.76 19.98 28.89
C ASN A 342 14.55 20.83 28.41
N PHE A 343 13.91 20.42 27.32
CA PHE A 343 12.73 21.06 26.74
C PHE A 343 11.43 20.32 27.07
N ARG A 344 11.45 19.22 27.83
CA ARG A 344 10.23 18.41 28.10
C ARG A 344 9.09 19.13 28.83
N ASN A 345 9.37 20.21 29.56
CA ASN A 345 8.35 20.94 30.32
C ASN A 345 7.71 22.06 29.47
N PRO A 346 6.45 21.91 29.04
CA PRO A 346 5.78 22.90 28.20
C PRO A 346 5.47 24.22 28.91
N LEU A 347 5.54 24.24 30.26
CA LEU A 347 5.31 25.44 31.07
C LEU A 347 6.58 26.28 31.27
N SER A 348 7.72 25.86 30.71
CA SER A 348 8.97 26.61 30.84
C SER A 348 9.05 27.72 29.80
N ASN A 349 9.56 28.90 30.20
CA ASN A 349 9.85 29.99 29.26
C ASN A 349 10.74 29.54 28.09
N ARG A 350 11.66 28.61 28.35
CA ARG A 350 12.53 28.02 27.33
C ARG A 350 11.75 27.29 26.25
N TRP A 351 10.77 26.47 26.63
CA TRP A 351 9.91 25.77 25.67
C TRP A 351 9.13 26.77 24.84
N GLU A 352 8.43 27.70 25.49
CA GLU A 352 7.62 28.71 24.79
C GLU A 352 8.46 29.57 23.84
N ASN A 353 9.62 30.07 24.29
CA ASN A 353 10.52 30.87 23.47
C ASN A 353 11.11 30.09 22.30
N PHE A 354 11.32 28.78 22.44
CA PHE A 354 11.75 27.93 21.33
C PHE A 354 10.69 27.84 20.23
N PHE A 355 9.40 27.67 20.57
CA PHE A 355 8.33 27.69 19.58
C PHE A 355 8.22 29.06 18.90
N ARG A 356 8.25 30.15 19.68
CA ARG A 356 8.26 31.52 19.14
C ARG A 356 9.44 31.77 18.19
N LEU A 357 10.61 31.21 18.49
CA LEU A 357 11.76 31.25 17.59
C LEU A 357 11.48 30.54 16.26
N LEU A 358 10.93 29.31 16.31
CA LEU A 358 10.63 28.54 15.11
C LEU A 358 9.59 29.24 14.24
N GLU A 359 8.55 29.82 14.85
CA GLU A 359 7.53 30.62 14.16
C GLU A 359 8.16 31.86 13.49
N ALA A 360 9.01 32.60 14.21
CA ALA A 360 9.69 33.76 13.64
C ALA A 360 10.62 33.40 12.46
N ILE A 361 11.28 32.24 12.51
CA ILE A 361 12.09 31.74 11.38
C ILE A 361 11.18 31.36 10.21
N GLU A 362 10.07 30.66 10.48
CA GLU A 362 9.10 30.23 9.46
C GLU A 362 8.49 31.43 8.73
N GLU A 363 8.05 32.45 9.45
CA GLU A 363 7.53 33.70 8.90
C GLU A 363 8.56 34.41 8.02
N ARG A 364 9.83 34.44 8.45
CA ARG A 364 10.89 35.14 7.73
C ARG A 364 11.32 34.42 6.44
N ASN A 365 11.34 33.09 6.46
CA ASN A 365 11.86 32.27 5.37
C ASN A 365 10.76 31.68 4.45
N GLY A 366 9.48 31.86 4.79
CA GLY A 366 8.36 31.25 4.07
C GLY A 366 8.29 29.73 4.24
N GLY A 367 8.85 29.20 5.33
CA GLY A 367 8.82 27.79 5.65
C GLY A 367 9.68 27.41 6.86
N ARG A 368 9.25 26.35 7.56
CA ARG A 368 9.94 25.82 8.75
C ARG A 368 11.42 25.49 8.53
N PRO A 369 12.30 25.79 9.50
CA PRO A 369 13.67 25.27 9.48
C PRO A 369 13.65 23.75 9.72
N TYR A 370 14.75 23.10 9.34
CA TYR A 370 15.04 21.73 9.74
C TYR A 370 15.48 21.72 11.21
N ILE A 371 15.01 20.75 11.99
CA ILE A 371 15.30 20.67 13.43
C ILE A 371 16.00 19.36 13.75
N VAL A 372 17.11 19.44 14.48
CA VAL A 372 17.85 18.28 14.98
C VAL A 372 17.91 18.34 16.49
N PHE A 373 17.26 17.41 17.16
CA PHE A 373 17.34 17.25 18.60
C PHE A 373 18.38 16.18 18.95
N LEU A 374 19.27 16.48 19.89
CA LEU A 374 20.24 15.52 20.42
C LEU A 374 19.90 15.26 21.89
N THR A 375 19.91 14.00 22.32
CA THR A 375 19.76 13.66 23.73
C THR A 375 20.36 12.28 24.02
N ALA A 376 20.87 12.07 25.23
CA ALA A 376 21.18 10.72 25.73
C ALA A 376 20.00 10.08 26.49
N THR A 377 18.96 10.86 26.75
CA THR A 377 17.76 10.49 27.50
C THR A 377 16.55 10.88 26.65
N PRO A 378 16.06 9.99 25.75
CA PRO A 378 14.87 10.25 24.95
C PRO A 378 13.62 10.41 25.81
#